data_AF-A0A034VFN5-F1
#
_entry.id   AF-A0A034VFN5-F1
#
_cell.length_a   1.000
_cell.length_b   1.000
_cell.length_c   1.000
_cell.angle_alpha   90.00
_cell.angle_beta   90.00
_cell.angle_gamma   90.00
#
_symmetry.space_group_name_H-M   'P 1'
#
loop_
_entity.id
_entity.type
_entity.pdbx_description
1 polymer ?
#
loop_
_entity_poly.entity_id
_entity_poly.type
_entity_poly.pdbx_seq_one_letter_code
_entity_poly.pdbx_strand_id
1 'polypeptide(L)'
;MVLMSPETWEIVPDASIQFEEWEHVTAFKIVKLAYEGTRSGLKEYLCIGTNFNYSEDITSRGNIHIYDIIEVVPEPGKPLTKFKLKEVFKKEQKGPVSAISDVLGFLVTALGQKIYLWQLKDDDLIGVAFIDTNIYVHQIISVKSLILIADVYKSVSLLRFQEEFRTLSLASRDFNHLQVYNIEFMVDNNNLGFLVTDADKNLIVYMYQPESRESIGGQKLLRKSDYHLGQAVNTMFRVQCHQRGQHQRQPFLYENKHLVFFGTLDGALGYCLPLPEKVYRRFLMLQNVLLSYQEHLGGLNPKEFRTVKSSKKLSLNPCRCIIDGDLIWTYTMMSTAEKNEVAKKIGTRTEEILADLLDIERIASVF
;
A
#
# COMPACT_ATOMS: atom_id res chain seq x y z
N MET A 1 1.07 19.05 -14.68
CA MET A 1 2.12 18.09 -14.29
C MET A 1 3.46 18.57 -14.82
N VAL A 2 4.55 18.38 -14.08
CA VAL A 2 5.91 18.74 -14.52
C VAL A 2 6.84 17.55 -14.36
N LEU A 3 7.81 17.41 -15.26
CA LEU A 3 8.92 16.47 -15.11
C LEU A 3 10.07 17.18 -14.38
N MET A 4 10.61 16.55 -13.33
CA MET A 4 11.71 17.10 -12.54
C MET A 4 12.91 16.17 -12.57
N SER A 5 14.11 16.73 -12.74
CA SER A 5 15.36 15.96 -12.68
C SER A 5 15.72 15.65 -11.24
N PRO A 6 15.99 14.39 -10.85
CA PRO A 6 16.43 14.06 -9.49
C PRO A 6 17.88 14.53 -9.22
N GLU A 7 18.68 14.80 -10.25
CA GLU A 7 20.08 15.23 -10.10
C GLU A 7 20.18 16.71 -9.70
N THR A 8 19.36 17.56 -10.32
CA THR A 8 19.40 19.02 -10.12
C THR A 8 18.18 19.57 -9.36
N TRP A 9 17.12 18.78 -9.22
CA TRP A 9 15.81 19.19 -8.68
C TRP A 9 15.16 20.35 -9.46
N GLU A 10 15.54 20.50 -10.73
CA GLU A 10 14.98 21.48 -11.65
C GLU A 10 13.90 20.86 -12.54
N ILE A 11 12.92 21.68 -12.92
CA ILE A 11 11.90 21.29 -13.89
C ILE A 11 12.56 21.18 -15.26
N VAL A 12 12.36 20.04 -15.93
CA VAL A 12 12.82 19.82 -17.30
C VAL A 12 12.09 20.81 -18.21
N PRO A 13 12.81 21.67 -18.97
CA PRO A 13 12.19 22.64 -19.86
C PRO A 13 11.28 21.95 -20.88
N ASP A 14 10.13 22.57 -21.18
CA ASP A 14 9.14 22.09 -22.16
C ASP A 14 8.56 20.69 -21.90
N ALA A 15 8.80 20.12 -20.71
CA ALA A 15 8.24 18.85 -20.24
C ALA A 15 7.16 19.04 -19.17
N SER A 16 6.24 19.98 -19.43
CA SER A 16 5.06 20.23 -18.61
C SER A 16 3.78 19.91 -19.36
N ILE A 17 2.85 19.23 -18.70
CA ILE A 17 1.50 18.97 -19.21
C ILE A 17 0.53 19.92 -18.49
N GLN A 18 -0.19 20.72 -19.29
CA GLN A 18 -1.31 21.53 -18.82
C GLN A 18 -2.62 20.77 -19.07
N PHE A 19 -3.45 20.69 -18.03
CA PHE A 19 -4.78 20.08 -18.11
C PHE A 19 -5.81 21.16 -18.44
N GLU A 20 -6.98 20.74 -18.91
CA GLU A 20 -8.07 21.64 -19.23
C GLU A 20 -8.65 22.29 -17.95
N GLU A 21 -9.39 23.39 -18.11
CA GLU A 21 -10.13 23.98 -16.99
C GLU A 21 -11.08 22.95 -16.39
N TRP A 22 -11.14 22.89 -15.05
CA TRP A 22 -11.93 21.90 -14.30
C TRP A 22 -11.51 20.44 -14.47
N GLU A 23 -10.43 20.15 -15.20
CA GLU A 23 -9.85 18.81 -15.28
C GLU A 23 -8.90 18.58 -14.08
N HIS A 24 -9.34 17.76 -13.13
CA HIS A 24 -8.57 17.41 -11.95
C HIS A 24 -7.91 16.04 -12.11
N VAL A 25 -6.62 15.96 -11.80
CA VAL A 25 -5.91 14.67 -11.69
C VAL A 25 -6.37 13.97 -10.43
N THR A 26 -6.90 12.77 -10.59
CA THR A 26 -7.44 11.91 -9.53
C THR A 26 -6.52 10.73 -9.25
N ALA A 27 -5.82 10.24 -10.26
CA ALA A 27 -4.88 9.13 -10.14
C ALA A 27 -3.66 9.35 -11.04
N PHE A 28 -2.48 9.04 -10.51
CA PHE A 28 -1.22 9.10 -11.26
C PHE A 28 -0.31 7.97 -10.82
N LYS A 29 0.06 7.08 -11.75
CA LYS A 29 0.98 5.96 -11.49
C LYS A 29 1.88 5.66 -12.68
N ILE A 30 3.06 5.13 -12.37
CA ILE A 30 3.87 4.40 -13.35
C ILE A 30 3.24 3.01 -13.50
N VAL A 31 2.88 2.64 -14.73
CA VAL A 31 2.23 1.37 -15.06
C VAL A 31 3.10 0.54 -16.00
N LYS A 32 3.09 -0.78 -15.82
CA LYS A 32 3.82 -1.72 -16.68
C LYS A 32 2.87 -2.38 -17.66
N LEU A 33 2.94 -1.98 -18.92
CA LEU A 33 2.04 -2.46 -19.98
C LEU A 33 2.78 -3.39 -20.96
N ALA A 34 2.04 -4.31 -21.57
CA ALA A 34 2.59 -5.25 -22.55
C ALA A 34 3.20 -4.50 -23.75
N TYR A 35 4.44 -4.87 -24.11
CA TYR A 35 5.16 -4.24 -25.20
C TYR A 35 6.16 -5.22 -25.84
N GLU A 36 5.94 -5.53 -27.11
CA GLU A 36 6.72 -6.54 -27.86
C GLU A 36 8.18 -6.16 -28.10
N GLY A 37 8.52 -4.86 -28.05
CA GLY A 37 9.88 -4.38 -28.30
C GLY A 37 10.87 -4.57 -27.14
N THR A 38 10.44 -5.11 -26.00
CA THR A 38 11.31 -5.33 -24.82
C THR A 38 11.47 -6.82 -24.52
N ARG A 39 12.64 -7.22 -24.00
CA ARG A 39 12.91 -8.62 -23.62
C ARG A 39 11.97 -9.14 -22.52
N SER A 40 11.54 -8.26 -21.61
CA SER A 40 10.56 -8.55 -20.57
C SER A 40 9.14 -8.71 -21.11
N GLY A 41 8.86 -8.25 -22.33
CA GLY A 41 7.50 -8.10 -22.85
C GLY A 41 6.69 -7.00 -22.17
N LEU A 42 7.33 -6.14 -21.36
CA LEU A 42 6.70 -5.09 -20.57
C LEU A 42 7.50 -3.79 -20.68
N LYS A 43 6.79 -2.67 -20.82
CA LYS A 43 7.36 -1.31 -20.79
C LYS A 43 6.62 -0.45 -19.77
N GLU A 44 7.37 0.44 -19.11
CA GLU A 44 6.82 1.40 -18.15
C GLU A 44 6.29 2.64 -18.86
N TYR A 45 5.11 3.09 -18.46
CA TYR A 45 4.47 4.31 -18.95
C TYR A 45 3.95 5.13 -17.77
N LEU A 46 3.88 6.45 -17.96
CA LEU A 46 3.18 7.35 -17.05
C LEU A 46 1.70 7.33 -17.38
N CYS A 47 0.85 6.86 -16.47
CA CYS A 47 -0.59 6.86 -16.68
C CYS A 47 -1.28 7.80 -15.69
N ILE A 48 -2.13 8.68 -16.24
CA ILE A 48 -2.84 9.72 -15.51
C ILE A 48 -4.33 9.54 -15.77
N GLY A 49 -5.09 9.52 -14.68
CA GLY A 49 -6.54 9.52 -14.67
C GLY A 49 -7.00 10.88 -14.23
N THR A 50 -7.97 11.43 -14.95
CA THR A 50 -8.55 12.72 -14.62
C THR A 50 -10.07 12.63 -14.49
N ASN A 51 -10.62 13.65 -13.87
CA ASN A 51 -12.05 13.89 -13.75
C ASN A 51 -12.34 15.37 -14.00
N PHE A 52 -13.32 15.66 -14.83
CA PHE A 52 -13.90 16.99 -14.96
C PHE A 52 -14.88 17.24 -13.82
N ASN A 53 -14.50 18.14 -12.91
CA ASN A 53 -15.30 18.48 -11.74
C ASN A 53 -16.03 19.81 -11.94
N TYR A 54 -17.28 19.74 -12.40
CA TYR A 54 -18.13 20.90 -12.57
C TYR A 54 -19.04 21.10 -11.33
N SER A 55 -20.24 20.53 -11.36
CA SER A 55 -21.24 20.55 -10.29
C SER A 55 -21.90 19.17 -10.20
N GLU A 56 -22.59 18.89 -9.10
CA GLU A 56 -23.32 17.64 -8.86
C GLU A 56 -24.37 17.35 -9.95
N ASP A 57 -25.00 18.39 -10.51
CA ASP A 57 -26.02 18.26 -11.55
C ASP A 57 -25.46 17.91 -12.94
N ILE A 58 -24.15 18.04 -13.14
CA ILE A 58 -23.49 17.78 -14.42
C ILE A 58 -22.84 16.41 -14.35
N THR A 59 -23.11 15.58 -15.36
CA THR A 59 -22.48 14.26 -15.44
C THR A 59 -20.96 14.40 -15.53
N SER A 60 -20.28 13.89 -14.51
CA SER A 60 -18.83 13.83 -14.46
C SER A 60 -18.28 12.86 -15.52
N ARG A 61 -17.25 13.31 -16.23
CA ARG A 61 -16.47 12.54 -17.21
C ARG A 61 -15.00 12.67 -16.88
N GLY A 62 -14.16 11.82 -17.46
CA GLY A 62 -12.73 11.81 -17.17
C GLY A 62 -11.91 11.42 -18.37
N ASN A 63 -10.61 11.69 -18.34
CA ASN A 63 -9.69 11.27 -19.38
C ASN A 63 -8.71 10.23 -18.83
N ILE A 64 -8.31 9.30 -19.70
CA ILE A 64 -7.10 8.50 -19.48
C ILE A 64 -6.02 9.10 -20.38
N HIS A 65 -4.89 9.46 -19.76
CA HIS A 65 -3.70 9.90 -20.46
C HIS A 65 -2.57 8.91 -20.21
N ILE A 66 -1.83 8.54 -21.26
CA ILE A 66 -0.64 7.70 -21.19
C ILE A 66 0.49 8.43 -21.89
N TYR A 67 1.57 8.64 -21.15
CA TYR A 67 2.78 9.27 -21.65
C TYR A 67 3.97 8.33 -21.51
N ASP A 68 4.91 8.47 -22.43
CA ASP A 68 6.22 7.81 -22.41
C ASP A 68 7.31 8.86 -22.19
N ILE A 69 8.31 8.55 -21.37
CA ILE A 69 9.48 9.40 -21.20
C ILE A 69 10.51 8.93 -22.23
N ILE A 70 10.71 9.72 -23.27
CA ILE A 70 11.69 9.42 -24.32
C ILE A 70 12.95 10.25 -24.14
N GLU A 71 14.08 9.64 -24.47
CA GLU A 71 15.35 10.34 -24.59
C GLU A 71 15.49 10.96 -25.99
N VAL A 72 15.83 12.24 -26.03
CA VAL A 72 16.04 13.02 -27.25
C VAL A 72 17.41 13.69 -27.19
N VAL A 73 17.91 14.13 -28.35
CA VAL A 73 19.16 14.89 -28.40
C VAL A 73 18.94 16.22 -27.66
N PRO A 74 19.73 16.52 -26.63
CA PRO A 74 19.56 17.75 -25.86
C PRO A 74 19.92 18.98 -26.71
N GLU A 75 19.25 20.09 -26.45
CA GLU A 75 19.60 21.37 -27.03
C GLU A 75 21.01 21.82 -26.60
N PRO A 76 21.80 22.46 -27.49
CA PRO A 76 23.11 22.98 -27.14
C PRO A 76 23.05 23.91 -25.91
N GLY A 77 23.80 23.58 -24.85
CA GLY A 77 23.83 24.36 -23.61
C GLY A 77 22.74 24.04 -22.59
N LYS A 78 21.78 23.15 -22.89
CA LYS A 78 20.71 22.74 -21.95
C LYS A 78 20.63 21.21 -21.80
N PRO A 79 21.48 20.58 -20.97
CA PRO A 79 21.53 19.11 -20.85
C PRO A 79 20.22 18.48 -20.34
N LEU A 80 19.40 19.22 -19.59
CA LEU A 80 18.13 18.72 -19.05
C LEU A 80 17.09 18.41 -20.13
N THR A 81 17.20 19.06 -21.30
CA THR A 81 16.28 18.83 -22.44
C THR A 81 16.46 17.46 -23.11
N LYS A 82 17.33 16.60 -22.56
CA LYS A 82 17.50 15.20 -23.00
C LYS A 82 16.24 14.35 -22.80
N PHE A 83 15.33 14.73 -21.92
CA PHE A 83 14.09 14.00 -21.68
C PHE A 83 12.87 14.77 -22.18
N LYS A 84 11.96 14.07 -22.88
CA LYS A 84 10.71 14.64 -23.36
C LYS A 84 9.53 13.70 -23.05
N LEU A 85 8.39 14.28 -22.74
CA LEU A 85 7.13 13.55 -22.58
C LEU A 85 6.48 13.37 -23.96
N LYS A 86 6.33 12.12 -24.39
CA LYS A 86 5.59 11.74 -25.60
C LYS A 86 4.19 11.28 -25.20
N GLU A 87 3.16 11.94 -25.70
CA GLU A 87 1.78 11.46 -25.57
C GLU A 87 1.61 10.19 -26.43
N VAL A 88 1.24 9.09 -25.78
CA VAL A 88 0.96 7.81 -26.45
C VAL A 88 -0.55 7.66 -26.64
N PHE A 89 -1.32 8.00 -25.61
CA PHE A 89 -2.76 7.89 -25.65
C PHE A 89 -3.41 9.01 -24.82
N LYS A 90 -4.43 9.66 -25.37
CA LYS A 90 -5.29 10.59 -24.66
C LYS A 90 -6.71 10.45 -25.18
N LYS A 91 -7.64 10.04 -24.30
CA LYS A 91 -9.05 9.88 -24.70
C LYS A 91 -10.01 10.06 -23.54
N GLU A 92 -11.09 10.76 -23.83
CA GLU A 92 -12.24 10.93 -22.93
C GLU A 92 -12.97 9.61 -22.70
N GLN A 93 -13.37 9.42 -21.46
CA GLN A 93 -14.11 8.28 -20.96
C GLN A 93 -15.50 8.72 -20.50
N LYS A 94 -16.45 7.78 -20.55
CA LYS A 94 -17.86 8.04 -20.22
C LYS A 94 -18.15 8.28 -18.73
N GLY A 95 -17.12 8.27 -17.89
CA GLY A 95 -17.21 8.52 -16.46
C GLY A 95 -15.87 8.97 -15.90
N PRO A 96 -15.81 9.39 -14.63
CA PRO A 96 -14.58 9.81 -13.98
C PRO A 96 -13.60 8.65 -13.88
N VAL A 97 -12.34 8.87 -14.24
CA VAL A 97 -11.26 7.92 -13.94
C VAL A 97 -10.81 8.18 -12.52
N SER A 98 -11.11 7.32 -11.57
CA SER A 98 -10.87 7.59 -10.14
C SER A 98 -9.62 6.92 -9.58
N ALA A 99 -9.17 5.83 -10.19
CA ALA A 99 -8.01 5.06 -9.74
C ALA A 99 -7.37 4.32 -10.91
N ILE A 100 -6.05 4.12 -10.85
CA ILE A 100 -5.26 3.44 -11.88
C ILE A 100 -4.32 2.42 -11.22
N SER A 101 -4.08 1.31 -11.91
CA SER A 101 -3.01 0.34 -11.66
C SER A 101 -2.72 -0.43 -12.95
N ASP A 102 -1.76 -1.35 -12.93
CA ASP A 102 -1.56 -2.35 -13.97
C ASP A 102 -1.68 -3.77 -13.41
N VAL A 103 -1.90 -4.76 -14.26
CA VAL A 103 -1.88 -6.19 -13.90
C VAL A 103 -1.45 -7.00 -15.11
N LEU A 104 -0.39 -7.81 -15.00
CA LEU A 104 0.09 -8.69 -16.08
C LEU A 104 0.22 -8.00 -17.46
N GLY A 105 0.67 -6.74 -17.51
CA GLY A 105 0.80 -6.00 -18.78
C GLY A 105 -0.48 -5.32 -19.29
N PHE A 106 -1.58 -5.41 -18.55
CA PHE A 106 -2.83 -4.72 -18.83
C PHE A 106 -3.01 -3.50 -17.91
N LEU A 107 -3.64 -2.46 -18.42
CA LEU A 107 -4.01 -1.29 -17.64
C LEU A 107 -5.32 -1.55 -16.89
N VAL A 108 -5.38 -1.25 -15.60
CA VAL A 108 -6.58 -1.36 -14.78
C VAL A 108 -7.02 0.04 -14.38
N THR A 109 -8.26 0.41 -14.68
CA THR A 109 -8.81 1.72 -14.32
C THR A 109 -10.16 1.58 -13.63
N ALA A 110 -10.38 2.31 -12.54
CA ALA A 110 -11.72 2.57 -12.04
C ALA A 110 -12.36 3.71 -12.85
N LEU A 111 -13.50 3.42 -13.47
CA LEU A 111 -14.31 4.35 -14.26
C LEU A 111 -15.72 4.38 -13.70
N GLY A 112 -16.04 5.41 -12.93
CA GLY A 112 -17.30 5.49 -12.18
C GLY A 112 -17.48 4.27 -11.27
N GLN A 113 -18.58 3.54 -11.46
CA GLN A 113 -18.91 2.34 -10.67
C GLN A 113 -18.41 1.04 -11.32
N LYS A 114 -17.42 1.10 -12.20
CA LYS A 114 -16.87 -0.09 -12.87
C LYS A 114 -15.35 -0.08 -12.82
N ILE A 115 -14.77 -1.26 -12.82
CA ILE A 115 -13.35 -1.44 -13.13
C ILE A 115 -13.24 -2.01 -14.52
N TYR A 116 -12.40 -1.38 -15.33
CA TYR A 116 -12.05 -1.83 -16.67
C TYR A 116 -10.61 -2.29 -16.71
N LEU A 117 -10.37 -3.29 -17.55
CA LEU A 117 -9.07 -3.84 -17.85
C LEU A 117 -8.83 -3.63 -19.35
N TRP A 118 -7.77 -2.91 -19.68
CA TRP A 118 -7.46 -2.46 -21.03
C TRP A 118 -6.14 -3.07 -21.52
N GLN A 119 -6.09 -3.38 -22.80
CA GLN A 119 -4.86 -3.71 -23.50
C GLN A 119 -4.44 -2.51 -24.36
N LEU A 120 -3.22 -2.02 -24.16
CA LEU A 120 -2.62 -1.02 -25.04
C LEU A 120 -2.15 -1.73 -26.31
N LYS A 121 -2.68 -1.34 -27.47
CA LYS A 121 -2.30 -1.88 -28.77
C LYS A 121 -2.41 -0.80 -29.84
N ASP A 122 -1.37 -0.65 -30.66
CA ASP A 122 -1.33 0.32 -31.76
C ASP A 122 -1.71 1.75 -31.30
N ASP A 123 -1.17 2.16 -30.14
CA ASP A 123 -1.43 3.44 -29.47
C ASP A 123 -2.92 3.70 -29.10
N ASP A 124 -3.78 2.67 -29.05
CA ASP A 124 -5.16 2.73 -28.55
C ASP A 124 -5.39 1.74 -27.38
N LEU A 125 -6.42 2.02 -26.57
CA LEU A 125 -6.84 1.16 -25.46
C LEU A 125 -8.04 0.30 -25.86
N ILE A 126 -7.82 -1.01 -25.92
CA ILE A 126 -8.84 -2.01 -26.23
C ILE A 126 -9.38 -2.58 -24.92
N GLY A 127 -10.69 -2.49 -24.70
CA GLY A 127 -11.35 -3.06 -23.52
C GLY A 127 -11.33 -4.59 -23.55
N VAL A 128 -10.75 -5.21 -22.52
CA VAL A 128 -10.60 -6.67 -22.39
C VAL A 128 -11.66 -7.25 -21.47
N ALA A 129 -11.81 -6.67 -20.28
CA ALA A 129 -12.74 -7.12 -19.26
C ALA A 129 -13.28 -5.94 -18.45
N PHE A 130 -14.42 -6.13 -17.81
CA PHE A 130 -14.93 -5.20 -16.82
C PHE A 130 -15.64 -5.93 -15.68
N ILE A 131 -15.76 -5.27 -14.54
CA ILE A 131 -16.62 -5.71 -13.43
C ILE A 131 -17.30 -4.50 -12.80
N ASP A 132 -18.55 -4.69 -12.40
CA ASP A 132 -19.28 -3.66 -11.65
C ASP A 132 -18.78 -3.64 -10.20
N THR A 133 -18.59 -2.44 -9.67
CA THR A 133 -18.16 -2.16 -8.31
C THR A 133 -19.28 -1.46 -7.54
N ASN A 134 -18.96 -0.91 -6.37
CA ASN A 134 -19.95 -0.28 -5.51
C ASN A 134 -20.12 1.21 -5.80
N ILE A 135 -19.45 2.09 -5.05
CA ILE A 135 -19.76 3.52 -5.02
C ILE A 135 -18.68 4.30 -5.75
N TYR A 136 -17.47 4.28 -5.21
CA TYR A 136 -16.35 5.06 -5.74
C TYR A 136 -15.05 4.40 -5.32
N VAL A 137 -14.37 3.79 -6.28
CA VAL A 137 -13.06 3.16 -6.07
C VAL A 137 -11.98 4.23 -6.24
N HIS A 138 -11.31 4.61 -5.16
CA HIS A 138 -10.27 5.66 -5.20
C HIS A 138 -8.85 5.11 -5.28
N GLN A 139 -8.63 3.84 -4.91
CA GLN A 139 -7.32 3.22 -4.93
C GLN A 139 -7.41 1.79 -5.45
N ILE A 140 -6.44 1.43 -6.30
CA ILE A 140 -6.25 0.10 -6.86
C ILE A 140 -4.77 -0.25 -6.73
N ILE A 141 -4.48 -1.42 -6.17
CA ILE A 141 -3.13 -2.00 -6.20
C ILE A 141 -3.22 -3.43 -6.73
N SER A 142 -2.13 -3.92 -7.30
CA SER A 142 -2.09 -5.27 -7.85
C SER A 142 -0.83 -6.03 -7.43
N VAL A 143 -0.96 -7.35 -7.41
CA VAL A 143 0.18 -8.26 -7.24
C VAL A 143 -0.11 -9.54 -8.01
N LYS A 144 0.79 -9.90 -8.94
CA LYS A 144 0.56 -11.01 -9.88
C LYS A 144 -0.78 -10.83 -10.61
N SER A 145 -1.73 -11.75 -10.42
CA SER A 145 -3.07 -11.71 -11.01
C SER A 145 -4.17 -11.19 -10.07
N LEU A 146 -3.80 -10.79 -8.85
CA LEU A 146 -4.72 -10.25 -7.86
C LEU A 146 -4.76 -8.72 -7.94
N ILE A 147 -5.95 -8.17 -7.79
CA ILE A 147 -6.18 -6.73 -7.75
C ILE A 147 -6.97 -6.44 -6.47
N LEU A 148 -6.43 -5.59 -5.61
CA LEU A 148 -7.13 -5.11 -4.43
C LEU A 148 -7.64 -3.70 -4.70
N ILE A 149 -8.93 -3.49 -4.45
CA ILE A 149 -9.58 -2.19 -4.65
C ILE A 149 -10.11 -1.66 -3.33
N ALA A 150 -10.01 -0.34 -3.14
CA ALA A 150 -10.57 0.37 -2.02
C ALA A 150 -11.73 1.24 -2.48
N ASP A 151 -12.91 0.98 -1.92
CA ASP A 151 -14.07 1.85 -2.06
C ASP A 151 -14.11 2.85 -0.91
N VAL A 152 -14.54 4.08 -1.19
CA VAL A 152 -14.64 5.15 -0.18
C VAL A 152 -15.57 4.82 0.99
N TYR A 153 -16.50 3.87 0.84
CA TYR A 153 -17.48 3.51 1.86
C TYR A 153 -17.69 2.00 2.04
N LYS A 154 -17.53 1.20 0.99
CA LYS A 154 -17.74 -0.26 0.99
C LYS A 154 -16.45 -1.05 1.22
N SER A 155 -15.51 -0.50 2.00
CA SER A 155 -14.29 -1.18 2.41
C SER A 155 -13.47 -1.66 1.20
N VAL A 156 -12.80 -2.80 1.32
CA VAL A 156 -11.94 -3.37 0.28
C VAL A 156 -12.55 -4.60 -0.38
N SER A 157 -12.25 -4.77 -1.66
CA SER A 157 -12.60 -5.96 -2.43
C SER A 157 -11.37 -6.52 -3.15
N LEU A 158 -11.23 -7.84 -3.13
CA LEU A 158 -10.19 -8.58 -3.83
C LEU A 158 -10.74 -9.15 -5.12
N LEU A 159 -10.20 -8.72 -6.23
CA LEU A 159 -10.49 -9.23 -7.56
C LEU A 159 -9.36 -10.15 -8.04
N ARG A 160 -9.69 -11.06 -8.94
CA ARG A 160 -8.74 -11.94 -9.63
C ARG A 160 -8.94 -11.81 -11.12
N PHE A 161 -7.85 -11.54 -11.83
CA PHE A 161 -7.81 -11.58 -13.28
C PHE A 161 -7.34 -12.96 -13.75
N GLN A 162 -8.08 -13.58 -14.67
CA GLN A 162 -7.71 -14.85 -15.30
C GLN A 162 -7.37 -14.56 -16.76
N GLU A 163 -6.07 -14.53 -17.06
CA GLU A 163 -5.54 -14.15 -18.37
C GLU A 163 -6.05 -15.08 -19.49
N GLU A 164 -6.06 -16.39 -19.22
CA GLU A 164 -6.50 -17.44 -20.15
C GLU A 164 -7.92 -17.20 -20.69
N PHE A 165 -8.83 -16.78 -19.81
CA PHE A 165 -10.23 -16.54 -20.13
C PHE A 165 -10.54 -15.07 -20.39
N ARG A 166 -9.57 -14.17 -20.18
CA ARG A 166 -9.76 -12.71 -20.19
C ARG A 166 -10.93 -12.27 -19.31
N THR A 167 -11.09 -12.89 -18.13
CA THR A 167 -12.18 -12.58 -17.21
C THR A 167 -11.67 -11.99 -15.91
N LEU A 168 -12.44 -11.03 -15.39
CA LEU A 168 -12.22 -10.42 -14.08
C LEU A 168 -13.33 -10.89 -13.13
N SER A 169 -12.97 -11.48 -12.01
CA SER A 169 -13.93 -11.98 -11.02
C SER A 169 -13.66 -11.44 -9.62
N LEU A 170 -14.73 -11.26 -8.84
CA LEU A 170 -14.64 -10.94 -7.42
C LEU A 170 -14.26 -12.21 -6.65
N ALA A 171 -13.08 -12.23 -6.06
CA ALA A 171 -12.59 -13.36 -5.26
C ALA A 171 -13.10 -13.29 -3.81
N SER A 172 -13.06 -12.11 -3.20
CA SER A 172 -13.48 -11.89 -1.81
C SER A 172 -13.70 -10.42 -1.53
N ARG A 173 -14.42 -10.07 -0.47
CA ARG A 173 -14.54 -8.67 0.00
C ARG A 173 -14.77 -8.60 1.50
N ASP A 174 -14.54 -7.44 2.09
CA ASP A 174 -15.07 -7.15 3.42
C ASP A 174 -16.57 -6.78 3.32
N PHE A 175 -17.36 -7.23 4.28
CA PHE A 175 -18.81 -6.95 4.32
C PHE A 175 -19.13 -5.73 5.18
N ASN A 176 -18.20 -5.30 6.03
CA ASN A 176 -18.38 -4.14 6.86
C ASN A 176 -18.19 -2.85 6.05
N HIS A 177 -18.82 -1.77 6.52
CA HIS A 177 -18.57 -0.45 5.95
C HIS A 177 -17.32 0.12 6.61
N LEU A 178 -16.38 0.54 5.76
CA LEU A 178 -15.12 1.11 6.17
C LEU A 178 -14.78 2.22 5.18
N GLN A 179 -14.50 3.41 5.70
CA GLN A 179 -14.00 4.52 4.89
C GLN A 179 -12.50 4.39 4.75
N VAL A 180 -12.07 3.73 3.68
CA VAL A 180 -10.67 3.42 3.44
C VAL A 180 -9.93 4.68 2.99
N TYR A 181 -8.73 4.92 3.51
CA TYR A 181 -7.84 5.98 3.06
C TYR A 181 -6.81 5.45 2.07
N ASN A 182 -6.08 4.40 2.43
CA ASN A 182 -5.13 3.75 1.53
C ASN A 182 -5.00 2.26 1.83
N ILE A 183 -4.50 1.50 0.85
CA ILE A 183 -4.32 0.04 0.87
C ILE A 183 -2.92 -0.34 0.39
N GLU A 184 -2.37 -1.42 0.96
CA GLU A 184 -1.09 -2.00 0.53
C GLU A 184 -1.03 -3.51 0.87
N PHE A 185 -0.16 -4.27 0.22
CA PHE A 185 0.03 -5.69 0.50
C PHE A 185 1.07 -5.93 1.61
N MET A 186 0.72 -6.71 2.62
CA MET A 186 1.68 -7.23 3.60
C MET A 186 2.20 -8.60 3.13
N VAL A 187 3.45 -8.67 2.69
CA VAL A 187 4.05 -9.93 2.20
C VAL A 187 4.87 -10.57 3.31
N ASP A 188 4.46 -11.75 3.73
CA ASP A 188 5.10 -12.54 4.78
C ASP A 188 5.37 -13.96 4.28
N ASN A 189 6.53 -14.16 3.62
CA ASN A 189 6.87 -15.43 2.98
C ASN A 189 5.80 -15.86 1.96
N ASN A 190 5.06 -16.92 2.29
CA ASN A 190 3.98 -17.47 1.47
C ASN A 190 2.61 -16.86 1.83
N ASN A 191 2.54 -16.04 2.87
CA ASN A 191 1.33 -15.38 3.30
C ASN A 191 1.23 -14.00 2.67
N LEU A 192 0.02 -13.66 2.24
CA LEU A 192 -0.33 -12.34 1.73
C LEU A 192 -1.44 -11.75 2.59
N GLY A 193 -1.15 -10.63 3.26
CA GLY A 193 -2.10 -9.79 3.94
C GLY A 193 -2.44 -8.55 3.12
N PHE A 194 -3.59 -7.97 3.42
CA PHE A 194 -4.06 -6.72 2.85
C PHE A 194 -4.11 -5.68 3.97
N LEU A 195 -3.11 -4.80 4.02
CA LEU A 195 -3.07 -3.69 4.96
C LEU A 195 -4.00 -2.59 4.45
N VAL A 196 -4.90 -2.16 5.31
CA VAL A 196 -5.93 -1.19 5.04
C VAL A 196 -5.86 -0.13 6.13
N THR A 197 -5.97 1.12 5.73
CA THR A 197 -6.03 2.28 6.63
C THR A 197 -7.37 2.97 6.48
N ASP A 198 -7.91 3.51 7.57
CA ASP A 198 -9.26 4.08 7.57
C ASP A 198 -9.34 5.52 8.10
N ALA A 199 -10.50 6.13 7.94
CA ALA A 199 -10.80 7.48 8.43
C ALA A 199 -10.76 7.60 9.96
N ASP A 200 -10.98 6.50 10.68
CA ASP A 200 -10.88 6.41 12.15
C ASP A 200 -9.42 6.19 12.62
N LYS A 201 -8.43 6.33 11.72
CA LYS A 201 -6.99 6.30 11.98
C LYS A 201 -6.46 4.95 12.45
N ASN A 202 -7.08 3.86 11.98
CA ASN A 202 -6.67 2.50 12.24
C ASN A 202 -5.83 1.93 11.10
N LEU A 203 -5.00 0.94 11.44
CA LEU A 203 -4.36 -0.01 10.56
C LEU A 203 -5.04 -1.36 10.75
N ILE A 204 -5.48 -1.98 9.67
CA ILE A 204 -6.21 -3.23 9.67
C ILE A 204 -5.58 -4.17 8.66
N VAL A 205 -5.25 -5.40 9.05
CA VAL A 205 -4.77 -6.42 8.10
C VAL A 205 -5.86 -7.45 7.87
N TYR A 206 -6.31 -7.52 6.63
CA TYR A 206 -7.19 -8.59 6.15
C TYR A 206 -6.38 -9.73 5.52
N MET A 207 -6.92 -10.93 5.55
CA MET A 207 -6.38 -12.08 4.83
C MET A 207 -7.48 -12.82 4.09
N TYR A 208 -7.13 -13.35 2.92
CA TYR A 208 -7.97 -14.28 2.17
C TYR A 208 -7.67 -15.72 2.61
N GLN A 209 -8.59 -16.34 3.33
CA GLN A 209 -8.45 -17.70 3.86
C GLN A 209 -9.73 -18.51 3.60
N PRO A 210 -9.92 -19.05 2.37
CA PRO A 210 -11.15 -19.75 1.98
C PRO A 210 -11.43 -21.01 2.79
N GLU A 211 -10.38 -21.63 3.34
CA GLU A 211 -10.47 -22.81 4.21
C GLU A 211 -11.11 -22.50 5.57
N SER A 212 -11.05 -21.24 6.02
CA SER A 212 -11.66 -20.83 7.28
C SER A 212 -13.18 -20.76 7.15
N ARG A 213 -13.91 -21.36 8.09
CA ARG A 213 -15.38 -21.30 8.15
C ARG A 213 -15.91 -19.86 8.23
N GLU A 214 -15.17 -18.98 8.91
CA GLU A 214 -15.54 -17.56 9.05
C GLU A 214 -15.55 -16.81 7.72
N SER A 215 -14.82 -17.31 6.71
CA SER A 215 -14.72 -16.69 5.39
C SER A 215 -15.93 -16.96 4.49
N ILE A 216 -16.86 -17.82 4.93
CA ILE A 216 -18.06 -18.22 4.18
C ILE A 216 -17.65 -18.75 2.79
N GLY A 217 -16.75 -19.75 2.79
CA GLY A 217 -16.20 -20.34 1.56
C GLY A 217 -15.34 -19.37 0.75
N GLY A 218 -14.63 -18.45 1.40
CA GLY A 218 -13.74 -17.47 0.77
C GLY A 218 -14.40 -16.16 0.36
N GLN A 219 -15.73 -16.03 0.40
CA GLN A 219 -16.40 -14.81 -0.03
C GLN A 219 -16.11 -13.59 0.87
N LYS A 220 -15.80 -13.84 2.15
CA LYS A 220 -15.52 -12.81 3.15
C LYS A 220 -14.03 -12.74 3.50
N LEU A 221 -13.45 -11.55 3.39
CA LEU A 221 -12.12 -11.25 3.90
C LEU A 221 -12.10 -11.27 5.43
N LEU A 222 -11.08 -11.90 6.01
CA LEU A 222 -10.96 -12.03 7.45
C LEU A 222 -10.01 -10.99 8.00
N ARG A 223 -10.50 -10.15 8.91
CA ARG A 223 -9.65 -9.27 9.70
C ARG A 223 -8.81 -10.11 10.67
N LYS A 224 -7.49 -10.07 10.52
CA LYS A 224 -6.54 -10.84 11.35
C LYS A 224 -5.78 -9.98 12.34
N SER A 225 -5.60 -8.70 12.02
CA SER A 225 -5.03 -7.75 12.96
C SER A 225 -5.67 -6.38 12.84
N ASP A 226 -5.68 -5.66 13.96
CA ASP A 226 -6.08 -4.26 14.03
C ASP A 226 -5.20 -3.49 15.03
N TYR A 227 -4.99 -2.21 14.74
CA TYR A 227 -4.17 -1.30 15.53
C TYR A 227 -4.60 0.14 15.30
N HIS A 228 -4.85 0.90 16.35
CA HIS A 228 -5.13 2.32 16.23
C HIS A 228 -3.81 3.11 16.23
N LEU A 229 -3.48 3.71 15.08
CA LEU A 229 -2.28 4.53 14.93
C LEU A 229 -2.49 5.92 15.56
N GLY A 230 -3.71 6.45 15.47
CA GLY A 230 -4.04 7.80 15.93
C GLY A 230 -3.74 8.90 14.91
N GLN A 231 -3.20 8.54 13.75
CA GLN A 231 -2.93 9.41 12.60
C GLN A 231 -3.49 8.79 11.31
N ALA A 232 -4.01 9.63 10.41
CA ALA A 232 -4.50 9.16 9.12
C ALA A 232 -3.31 8.88 8.18
N VAL A 233 -3.31 7.73 7.53
CA VAL A 233 -2.26 7.29 6.59
C VAL A 233 -2.77 7.47 5.16
N ASN A 234 -2.05 8.22 4.34
CA ASN A 234 -2.47 8.48 2.96
C ASN A 234 -1.50 7.96 1.91
N THR A 235 -0.27 7.60 2.27
CA THR A 235 0.70 7.01 1.35
C THR A 235 1.34 5.78 1.96
N MET A 236 1.53 4.75 1.14
CA MET A 236 2.19 3.50 1.51
C MET A 236 3.02 3.00 0.33
N PHE A 237 4.14 2.33 0.62
CA PHE A 237 4.90 1.59 -0.37
C PHE A 237 5.68 0.46 0.30
N ARG A 238 6.09 -0.53 -0.50
CA ARG A 238 6.73 -1.75 0.00
C ARG A 238 8.20 -1.81 -0.35
N VAL A 239 8.98 -2.33 0.57
CA VAL A 239 10.41 -2.63 0.36
C VAL A 239 10.66 -4.07 0.77
N GLN A 240 11.30 -4.85 -0.08
CA GLN A 240 11.70 -6.20 0.27
C GLN A 240 12.75 -6.16 1.39
N CYS A 241 12.55 -6.95 2.44
CA CYS A 241 13.55 -7.14 3.47
C CYS A 241 14.79 -7.78 2.84
N HIS A 242 15.91 -7.07 2.84
CA HIS A 242 17.19 -7.58 2.37
C HIS A 242 18.26 -7.39 3.44
N GLN A 243 19.04 -8.43 3.70
CA GLN A 243 20.22 -8.30 4.54
C GLN A 243 21.38 -7.80 3.69
N ARG A 244 21.86 -6.58 3.94
CA ARG A 244 23.11 -6.08 3.34
C ARG A 244 24.30 -6.66 4.12
N GLY A 245 25.04 -7.60 3.53
CA GLY A 245 26.29 -8.13 4.11
C GLY A 245 26.67 -9.55 3.64
N GLN A 246 27.95 -9.75 3.31
CA GLN A 246 28.50 -11.01 2.80
C GLN A 246 28.61 -12.10 3.89
N HIS A 247 28.35 -13.35 3.48
CA HIS A 247 28.58 -14.62 4.17
C HIS A 247 27.85 -14.86 5.50
N GLN A 248 26.67 -15.48 5.43
CA GLN A 248 26.15 -16.30 6.54
C GLN A 248 25.71 -17.69 6.08
N ARG A 249 26.01 -18.67 6.94
CA ARG A 249 25.66 -20.10 6.81
C ARG A 249 24.23 -20.41 7.27
N GLN A 250 23.48 -19.41 7.77
CA GLN A 250 22.13 -19.58 8.31
C GLN A 250 21.09 -18.85 7.47
N PRO A 251 19.85 -19.38 7.38
CA PRO A 251 18.77 -18.75 6.64
C PRO A 251 18.36 -17.43 7.30
N PHE A 252 18.14 -16.40 6.47
CA PHE A 252 17.74 -15.07 6.90
C PHE A 252 16.30 -15.10 7.42
N LEU A 253 16.08 -14.69 8.67
CA LEU A 253 14.79 -14.83 9.37
C LEU A 253 13.64 -14.05 8.71
N TYR A 254 13.98 -13.00 7.95
CA TYR A 254 13.04 -12.13 7.24
C TYR A 254 13.14 -12.28 5.72
N GLU A 255 13.71 -13.39 5.25
CA GLU A 255 13.75 -13.72 3.83
C GLU A 255 12.32 -13.72 3.24
N ASN A 256 12.17 -13.24 2.01
CA ASN A 256 10.87 -13.13 1.31
C ASN A 256 9.77 -12.34 2.04
N LYS A 257 10.11 -11.56 3.06
CA LYS A 257 9.21 -10.60 3.69
C LYS A 257 9.39 -9.21 3.10
N HIS A 258 8.36 -8.38 3.19
CA HIS A 258 8.43 -6.98 2.78
C HIS A 258 8.00 -6.08 3.95
N LEU A 259 8.72 -4.99 4.15
CA LEU A 259 8.28 -3.88 4.99
C LEU A 259 7.31 -3.03 4.20
N VAL A 260 6.29 -2.52 4.88
CA VAL A 260 5.41 -1.49 4.33
C VAL A 260 5.72 -0.19 5.04
N PHE A 261 6.34 0.75 4.34
CA PHE A 261 6.48 2.12 4.83
C PHE A 261 5.20 2.88 4.58
N PHE A 262 4.89 3.81 5.48
CA PHE A 262 3.72 4.66 5.36
C PHE A 262 4.01 6.09 5.81
N GLY A 263 3.32 7.03 5.18
CA GLY A 263 3.34 8.45 5.55
C GLY A 263 1.97 8.90 6.06
N THR A 264 1.98 9.62 7.17
CA THR A 264 0.77 10.14 7.81
C THR A 264 0.47 11.56 7.35
N LEU A 265 -0.80 11.97 7.44
CA LEU A 265 -1.21 13.35 7.15
C LEU A 265 -0.69 14.36 8.17
N ASP A 266 -0.21 13.90 9.33
CA ASP A 266 0.40 14.74 10.36
C ASP A 266 1.93 14.90 10.15
N GLY A 267 2.47 14.38 9.04
CA GLY A 267 3.88 14.53 8.66
C GLY A 267 4.83 13.48 9.25
N ALA A 268 4.31 12.43 9.89
CA ALA A 268 5.13 11.33 10.39
C ALA A 268 5.39 10.26 9.32
N LEU A 269 6.52 9.57 9.45
CA LEU A 269 6.86 8.37 8.68
C LEU A 269 6.95 7.18 9.63
N GLY A 270 6.37 6.06 9.24
CA GLY A 270 6.40 4.81 9.99
C GLY A 270 6.48 3.61 9.07
N TYR A 271 6.56 2.42 9.67
CA TYR A 271 6.55 1.18 8.90
C TYR A 271 5.84 0.04 9.65
N CYS A 272 5.30 -0.91 8.88
CA CYS A 272 4.80 -2.19 9.36
C CYS A 272 5.72 -3.30 8.87
N LEU A 273 6.20 -4.14 9.79
CA LEU A 273 7.06 -5.28 9.51
C LEU A 273 6.35 -6.58 9.92
N PRO A 274 6.16 -7.56 9.00
CA PRO A 274 5.68 -8.88 9.38
C PRO A 274 6.72 -9.63 10.22
N LEU A 275 6.39 -9.87 11.50
CA LEU A 275 7.29 -10.54 12.43
C LEU A 275 7.16 -12.07 12.36
N PRO A 276 8.27 -12.82 12.49
CA PRO A 276 8.22 -14.24 12.78
C PRO A 276 7.45 -14.50 14.09
N GLU A 277 6.68 -15.57 14.17
CA GLU A 277 5.80 -15.85 15.32
C GLU A 277 6.54 -15.88 16.66
N LYS A 278 7.76 -16.45 16.69
CA LYS A 278 8.60 -16.49 17.91
C LYS A 278 8.97 -15.09 18.39
N VAL A 279 9.38 -14.21 17.48
CA VAL A 279 9.74 -12.82 17.76
C VAL A 279 8.51 -12.02 18.18
N TYR A 280 7.39 -12.17 17.47
CA TYR A 280 6.11 -11.56 17.83
C TYR A 280 5.68 -11.92 19.26
N ARG A 281 5.71 -13.21 19.63
CA ARG A 281 5.33 -13.65 20.99
C ARG A 281 6.26 -13.08 22.05
N ARG A 282 7.57 -13.00 21.78
CA ARG A 282 8.55 -12.38 22.69
C ARG A 282 8.25 -10.90 22.90
N PHE A 283 8.04 -10.14 21.82
CA PHE A 283 7.70 -8.73 21.93
C PHE A 283 6.31 -8.48 22.52
N LEU A 284 5.34 -9.37 22.31
CA LEU A 284 4.05 -9.28 22.98
C LEU A 284 4.18 -9.43 24.50
N MET A 285 5.00 -10.37 24.96
CA MET A 285 5.31 -10.52 26.39
C MET A 285 6.04 -9.29 26.93
N LEU A 286 7.04 -8.79 26.21
CA LEU A 286 7.76 -7.57 26.56
C LEU A 286 6.81 -6.37 26.68
N GLN A 287 5.97 -6.13 25.67
CA GLN A 287 4.99 -5.06 25.64
C GLN A 287 4.06 -5.12 26.86
N ASN A 288 3.56 -6.31 27.22
CA ASN A 288 2.68 -6.46 28.37
C ASN A 288 3.36 -6.14 29.72
N VAL A 289 4.66 -6.44 29.86
CA VAL A 289 5.42 -6.06 31.05
C VAL A 289 5.71 -4.56 31.06
N LEU A 290 6.10 -3.97 29.93
CA LEU A 290 6.37 -2.53 29.83
C LEU A 290 5.14 -1.68 30.13
N LEU A 291 3.94 -2.15 29.74
CA LEU A 291 2.69 -1.46 30.03
C LEU A 291 2.45 -1.24 31.54
N SER A 292 2.90 -2.13 32.41
CA SER A 292 2.75 -2.00 33.86
C SER A 292 4.03 -1.55 34.57
N TYR A 293 5.19 -1.74 33.96
CA TYR A 293 6.48 -1.38 34.53
C TYR A 293 6.80 0.10 34.39
N GLN A 294 6.41 0.73 33.28
CA GLN A 294 6.70 2.14 33.00
C GLN A 294 5.51 3.03 33.35
N GLU A 295 5.82 4.24 33.83
CA GLU A 295 4.85 5.33 33.92
C GLU A 295 4.64 5.92 32.53
N HIS A 296 3.38 6.06 32.13
CA HIS A 296 3.02 6.60 30.82
C HIS A 296 2.73 8.10 30.92
N LEU A 297 3.13 8.84 29.91
CA LEU A 297 2.88 10.29 29.82
C LEU A 297 1.39 10.59 29.99
N GLY A 298 1.07 11.47 30.93
CA GLY A 298 -0.31 11.86 31.24
C GLY A 298 -1.17 10.75 31.87
N GLY A 299 -0.59 9.65 32.34
CA GLY A 299 -1.33 8.52 32.90
C GLY A 299 -2.21 7.78 31.87
N LEU A 300 -1.94 8.00 30.59
CA LEU A 300 -2.67 7.36 29.50
C LEU A 300 -2.35 5.88 29.42
N ASN A 301 -3.30 5.06 28.97
CA ASN A 301 -3.09 3.63 28.77
C ASN A 301 -2.77 3.34 27.30
N PRO A 302 -1.51 2.99 26.94
CA PRO A 302 -1.14 2.75 25.54
C PRO A 302 -1.93 1.60 24.92
N LYS A 303 -2.24 0.55 25.68
CA LYS A 303 -3.01 -0.60 25.17
C LYS A 303 -4.42 -0.21 24.74
N GLU A 304 -5.08 0.64 25.53
CA GLU A 304 -6.42 1.12 25.19
C GLU A 304 -6.36 2.12 24.03
N PHE A 305 -5.33 2.96 23.99
CA PHE A 305 -5.10 3.87 22.86
C PHE A 305 -4.93 3.09 21.55
N ARG A 306 -4.08 2.05 21.51
CA ARG A 306 -3.84 1.22 20.31
C ARG A 306 -4.99 0.26 19.96
N THR A 307 -6.01 0.13 20.81
CA THR A 307 -7.18 -0.70 20.48
C THR A 307 -8.02 0.00 19.41
N VAL A 308 -8.44 -0.75 18.39
CA VAL A 308 -9.19 -0.25 17.23
C VAL A 308 -10.35 0.67 17.63
N LYS A 309 -10.49 1.80 16.93
CA LYS A 309 -11.55 2.78 17.14
C LYS A 309 -12.54 2.72 15.98
N SER A 310 -13.81 2.93 16.26
CA SER A 310 -14.83 2.96 15.22
C SER A 310 -15.90 3.96 15.59
N SER A 311 -16.16 4.91 14.70
CA SER A 311 -17.23 5.91 14.87
C SER A 311 -18.62 5.25 14.94
N LYS A 312 -18.79 4.10 14.27
CA LYS A 312 -20.01 3.28 14.35
C LYS A 312 -19.81 2.15 15.35
N LYS A 313 -20.81 1.87 16.18
CA LYS A 313 -20.82 0.67 17.02
C LYS A 313 -20.91 -0.57 16.13
N LEU A 314 -19.78 -1.22 15.92
CA LEU A 314 -19.69 -2.52 15.25
C LEU A 314 -19.57 -3.61 16.32
N SER A 315 -20.30 -4.71 16.17
CA SER A 315 -20.17 -5.89 17.04
C SER A 315 -18.96 -6.72 16.60
N LEU A 316 -17.78 -6.10 16.62
CA LEU A 316 -16.52 -6.72 16.21
C LEU A 316 -15.53 -6.63 17.36
N ASN A 317 -15.03 -7.78 17.80
CA ASN A 317 -13.99 -7.83 18.82
C ASN A 317 -12.65 -7.36 18.23
N PRO A 318 -11.84 -6.58 18.98
CA PRO A 318 -10.49 -6.24 18.55
C PRO A 318 -9.65 -7.50 18.30
N CYS A 319 -9.05 -7.59 17.13
CA CYS A 319 -8.17 -8.69 16.74
C CYS A 319 -6.78 -8.55 17.37
N ARG A 320 -6.31 -7.31 17.59
CA ARG A 320 -4.95 -6.97 18.00
C ARG A 320 -3.92 -7.53 17.01
N CYS A 321 -2.84 -8.15 17.46
CA CYS A 321 -1.81 -8.76 16.60
C CYS A 321 -0.88 -7.80 15.84
N ILE A 322 -0.77 -6.56 16.30
CA ILE A 322 0.30 -5.63 15.93
C ILE A 322 0.98 -5.17 17.22
N ILE A 323 2.31 -5.22 17.24
CA ILE A 323 3.13 -4.77 18.37
C ILE A 323 3.34 -3.26 18.26
N ASP A 324 3.24 -2.57 19.40
CA ASP A 324 3.55 -1.15 19.50
C ASP A 324 5.06 -0.93 19.49
N GLY A 325 5.59 -0.58 18.32
CA GLY A 325 7.02 -0.33 18.09
C GLY A 325 7.59 0.72 19.04
N ASP A 326 6.87 1.83 19.24
CA ASP A 326 7.30 2.94 20.10
C ASP A 326 7.50 2.48 21.54
N LEU A 327 6.58 1.65 22.04
CA LEU A 327 6.64 1.13 23.40
C LEU A 327 7.75 0.10 23.58
N ILE A 328 7.93 -0.85 22.65
CA ILE A 328 9.02 -1.83 22.79
C ILE A 328 10.40 -1.19 22.65
N TRP A 329 10.52 -0.10 21.88
CA TRP A 329 11.81 0.59 21.71
C TRP A 329 12.28 1.27 23.00
N THR A 330 11.38 1.65 23.91
CA THR A 330 11.77 2.22 25.21
C THR A 330 12.61 1.24 26.03
N TYR A 331 12.49 -0.07 25.79
CA TYR A 331 13.35 -1.08 26.41
C TYR A 331 14.84 -0.81 26.18
N THR A 332 15.20 -0.28 25.01
CA THR A 332 16.61 0.06 24.68
C THR A 332 17.16 1.19 25.55
N MET A 333 16.28 2.07 26.04
CA MET A 333 16.64 3.25 26.84
C MET A 333 16.73 2.96 28.35
N MET A 334 16.23 1.80 28.79
CA MET A 334 16.28 1.38 30.20
C MET A 334 17.71 1.06 30.66
N SER A 335 17.96 1.18 31.97
CA SER A 335 19.23 0.77 32.56
C SER A 335 19.44 -0.74 32.47
N THR A 336 20.70 -1.19 32.54
CA THR A 336 21.03 -2.63 32.47
C THR A 336 20.34 -3.44 33.57
N ALA A 337 20.18 -2.88 34.77
CA ALA A 337 19.50 -3.54 35.88
C ALA A 337 18.01 -3.78 35.59
N GLU A 338 17.31 -2.74 35.13
CA GLU A 338 15.89 -2.82 34.77
C GLU A 338 15.66 -3.74 33.57
N LYS A 339 16.52 -3.65 32.54
CA LYS A 339 16.49 -4.56 31.37
C LYS A 339 16.53 -6.02 31.79
N ASN A 340 17.44 -6.36 32.71
CA ASN A 340 17.58 -7.73 33.23
C ASN A 340 16.38 -8.15 34.07
N GLU A 341 15.80 -7.25 34.86
CA GLU A 341 14.59 -7.53 35.64
C GLU A 341 13.39 -7.84 34.72
N VAL A 342 13.16 -7.00 33.71
CA VAL A 342 12.09 -7.17 32.72
C VAL A 342 12.30 -8.45 31.91
N ALA A 343 13.53 -8.70 31.43
CA ALA A 343 13.86 -9.92 30.68
C ALA A 343 13.58 -11.19 31.52
N LYS A 344 13.95 -11.16 32.81
CA LYS A 344 13.69 -12.26 33.75
C LYS A 344 12.19 -12.50 33.97
N LYS A 345 11.37 -11.44 34.04
CA LYS A 345 9.90 -11.56 34.18
C LYS A 345 9.25 -12.25 32.99
N ILE A 346 9.75 -12.03 31.78
CA ILE A 346 9.25 -12.70 30.57
C ILE A 346 9.93 -14.05 30.27
N GLY A 347 10.91 -14.45 31.07
CA GLY A 347 11.62 -15.72 30.89
C GLY A 347 12.56 -15.75 29.67
N THR A 348 13.15 -14.62 29.31
CA THR A 348 14.10 -14.52 28.17
C THR A 348 15.39 -13.83 28.58
N ARG A 349 16.40 -13.86 27.71
CA ARG A 349 17.68 -13.16 27.94
C ARG A 349 17.63 -11.77 27.32
N THR A 350 18.17 -10.78 28.02
CA THR A 350 18.32 -9.40 27.52
C THR A 350 18.98 -9.35 26.13
N GLU A 351 20.02 -10.17 25.93
CA GLU A 351 20.73 -10.30 24.65
C GLU A 351 19.80 -10.69 23.49
N GLU A 352 18.83 -11.58 23.72
CA GLU A 352 17.91 -12.04 22.69
C GLU A 352 16.91 -10.95 22.27
N ILE A 353 16.39 -10.19 23.24
CA ILE A 353 15.48 -9.07 22.98
C ILE A 353 16.21 -7.98 22.18
N LEU A 354 17.42 -7.62 22.62
CA LEU A 354 18.22 -6.60 21.94
C LEU A 354 18.65 -7.06 20.55
N ALA A 355 18.97 -8.35 20.36
CA ALA A 355 19.28 -8.89 19.04
C ALA A 355 18.08 -8.79 18.09
N ASP A 356 16.88 -9.15 18.53
CA ASP A 356 15.68 -9.03 17.70
C ASP A 356 15.40 -7.57 17.31
N LEU A 357 15.57 -6.61 18.23
CA LEU A 357 15.40 -5.18 17.96
C LEU A 357 16.46 -4.67 16.96
N LEU A 358 17.72 -5.05 17.15
CA LEU A 358 18.82 -4.69 16.24
C LEU A 358 18.62 -5.26 14.83
N ASP A 359 18.08 -6.47 14.71
CA ASP A 359 17.76 -7.05 13.40
C ASP A 359 16.65 -6.26 12.70
N ILE A 360 15.61 -5.81 13.42
CA ILE A 360 14.57 -4.94 12.87
C ILE A 360 15.18 -3.61 12.40
N GLU A 361 16.02 -2.98 13.20
CA GLU A 361 16.68 -1.72 12.86
C GLU A 361 17.52 -1.86 11.58
N ARG A 362 18.32 -2.93 11.48
CA ARG A 362 19.14 -3.23 10.29
C ARG A 362 18.29 -3.40 9.04
N ILE A 363 17.13 -4.05 9.16
CA ILE A 363 16.23 -4.33 8.05
C ILE A 363 15.45 -3.07 7.63
N ALA A 364 15.08 -2.23 8.59
CA ALA A 364 14.38 -0.97 8.34
C ALA A 364 15.29 0.15 7.80
N SER A 365 16.62 0.01 7.91
CA SER A 365 17.63 0.93 7.37
C SER A 365 17.73 0.86 5.83
N VAL A 366 16.67 1.28 5.14
CA VAL A 366 16.56 1.25 3.68
C VAL A 366 17.06 2.54 3.03
N PHE A 367 16.76 3.69 3.65
CA PHE A 367 16.97 5.04 3.14
C PHE A 367 18.22 5.70 3.68
#